data_AF-A0A3C1SYU5-F1
#
_entry.id   AF-A0A3C1SYU5-F1
#
_cell.length_a   1.000
_cell.length_b   1.000
_cell.length_c   1.000
_cell.angle_alpha   90.00
_cell.angle_beta   90.00
_cell.angle_gamma   90.00
#
_symmetry.space_group_name_H-M   'P 1'
#
loop_
_entity.id
_entity.type
_entity.pdbx_description
1 polymer ?
#
loop_
_entity_poly.entity_id
_entity_poly.type
_entity_poly.pdbx_seq_one_letter_code
_entity_poly.pdbx_strand_id
1 'polypeptide(L)'
;MKKILIKISLILGLSLSSIAQSAPIKSIEILGLNAISRGTVLSYLPVEAGDDYNKKTSAQIIRALYKTHFFKDIEVSQADQVLKIKLQENPHIKYVELLNYS
;
A
#
# COMPACT_ATOMS: atom_id res chain seq x y z
N MET A 1 -15.07 -4.87 -54.71
CA MET A 1 -14.99 -3.60 -53.95
C MET A 1 -15.58 -3.71 -52.54
N LYS A 2 -16.76 -4.30 -52.32
CA LYS A 2 -17.38 -4.51 -50.99
C LYS A 2 -16.52 -5.28 -49.95
N LYS A 3 -15.70 -6.25 -50.39
CA LYS A 3 -14.83 -7.06 -49.51
C LYS A 3 -13.59 -6.31 -48.97
N ILE A 4 -13.19 -5.21 -49.62
CA ILE A 4 -12.07 -4.35 -49.21
C ILE A 4 -12.52 -3.36 -48.13
N LEU A 5 -13.74 -2.83 -48.23
CA LEU A 5 -14.36 -1.98 -47.21
C LEU A 5 -14.51 -2.71 -45.86
N ILE A 6 -14.86 -4.00 -45.88
CA ILE A 6 -14.98 -4.82 -44.66
C ILE A 6 -13.62 -5.04 -43.98
N LYS A 7 -12.54 -5.24 -44.76
CA LYS A 7 -11.19 -5.42 -44.21
C LYS A 7 -10.64 -4.15 -43.57
N ILE A 8 -10.95 -2.97 -44.14
CA ILE A 8 -10.55 -1.67 -43.58
C ILE A 8 -11.30 -1.37 -42.27
N SER A 9 -12.58 -1.74 -42.17
CA SER A 9 -13.35 -1.60 -40.93
C SER A 9 -12.84 -2.51 -39.81
N LEU A 10 -12.24 -3.66 -40.12
CA LEU A 10 -11.74 -4.62 -39.12
C LEU A 10 -10.38 -4.20 -38.53
N ILE A 11 -9.60 -3.38 -39.24
CA ILE A 11 -8.29 -2.88 -38.79
C ILE A 11 -8.44 -1.64 -37.90
N LEU A 12 -9.52 -0.87 -38.04
CA LEU A 12 -9.74 0.37 -37.29
C LEU A 12 -10.24 0.15 -35.84
N GLY A 13 -10.67 -1.07 -35.49
CA GLY A 13 -11.23 -1.38 -34.18
C GLY A 13 -10.22 -1.81 -33.11
N LEU A 14 -8.93 -1.96 -33.43
CA LEU A 14 -7.96 -2.63 -32.55
C LEU A 14 -7.14 -1.70 -31.63
N SER A 15 -7.41 -0.39 -31.62
CA SER A 15 -6.50 0.61 -31.02
C SER A 15 -7.04 1.31 -29.77
N LEU A 16 -7.66 0.56 -28.85
CA LEU A 16 -8.06 1.07 -27.53
C LEU A 16 -7.30 0.32 -26.42
N SER A 17 -5.97 0.31 -26.52
CA SER A 17 -5.12 -0.11 -25.41
C SER A 17 -5.04 1.06 -24.43
N SER A 18 -5.82 1.02 -23.35
CA SER A 18 -5.64 1.95 -22.23
C SER A 18 -4.25 1.74 -21.65
N ILE A 19 -3.36 2.71 -21.82
CA ILE A 19 -2.09 2.76 -21.12
C ILE A 19 -2.43 3.06 -19.66
N ALA A 20 -2.43 2.02 -18.82
CA ALA A 20 -2.49 2.20 -17.38
C ALA A 20 -1.18 2.87 -16.96
N GLN A 21 -1.21 4.20 -16.80
CA GLN A 21 -0.08 4.96 -16.29
C GLN A 21 0.16 4.50 -14.85
N SER A 22 1.15 3.64 -14.63
CA SER A 22 1.63 3.36 -13.27
C SER A 22 2.12 4.67 -12.69
N ALA A 23 1.47 5.13 -11.62
CA ALA A 23 1.87 6.33 -10.91
C ALA A 23 2.78 5.89 -9.75
N PRO A 24 4.11 6.09 -9.85
CA PRO A 24 5.03 5.64 -8.82
C PRO A 24 4.77 6.38 -7.51
N ILE A 25 5.17 5.76 -6.40
CA ILE A 25 5.06 6.34 -5.06
C ILE A 25 6.06 7.49 -4.97
N LYS A 26 5.57 8.73 -4.85
CA LYS A 26 6.43 9.91 -4.67
C LYS A 26 6.88 10.05 -3.22
N SER A 27 5.99 9.76 -2.27
CA SER A 27 6.28 9.84 -0.84
C SER A 27 5.38 8.92 -0.02
N ILE A 28 5.85 8.58 1.17
CA ILE A 28 5.14 7.72 2.13
C ILE A 28 4.86 8.52 3.40
N GLU A 29 3.58 8.70 3.70
CA GLU A 29 3.07 9.37 4.88
C GLU A 29 2.50 8.32 5.85
N ILE A 30 2.98 8.32 7.09
CA ILE A 30 2.58 7.35 8.12
C ILE A 30 1.94 8.10 9.27
N LEU A 31 0.73 7.70 9.66
CA LEU A 31 -0.10 8.34 10.69
C LEU A 31 -0.45 7.34 11.80
N GLY A 32 -0.62 7.84 13.03
CA GLY A 32 -1.10 7.04 14.17
C GLY A 32 -0.02 6.30 14.96
N LEU A 33 1.26 6.67 14.76
CA LEU A 33 2.37 6.17 15.56
C LEU A 33 2.41 6.83 16.94
N ASN A 34 2.79 6.05 17.95
CA ASN A 34 2.98 6.50 19.33
C ASN A 34 4.31 5.96 19.90
N ALA A 35 4.39 4.65 20.14
CA ALA A 35 5.60 4.02 20.67
C ALA A 35 6.55 3.56 19.56
N ILE A 36 6.03 3.25 18.37
CA ILE A 36 6.81 2.69 17.28
C ILE A 36 7.34 3.79 16.39
N SER A 37 8.64 3.75 16.10
CA SER A 37 9.27 4.75 15.25
C SER A 37 8.86 4.60 13.78
N ARG A 38 8.83 5.73 13.05
CA ARG A 38 8.59 5.72 11.60
C ARG A 38 9.61 4.84 10.85
N GLY A 39 10.88 4.88 11.26
CA GLY A 39 11.94 4.07 10.65
C GLY A 39 11.68 2.57 10.79
N THR A 40 11.16 2.14 11.94
CA THR A 40 10.75 0.75 12.18
C THR A 40 9.68 0.33 11.17
N VAL A 41 8.62 1.13 10.99
CA VAL A 41 7.56 0.82 10.02
C VAL A 41 8.10 0.73 8.61
N LEU A 42 8.91 1.71 8.18
CA LEU A 42 9.52 1.72 6.85
C LEU A 42 10.36 0.46 6.59
N SER A 43 11.08 -0.04 7.59
CA SER A 43 11.90 -1.26 7.45
C SER A 43 11.11 -2.55 7.20
N TYR A 44 9.80 -2.55 7.48
CA TYR A 44 8.91 -3.68 7.20
C TYR A 44 8.07 -3.51 5.93
N LEU A 45 8.13 -2.35 5.28
CA LEU A 45 7.39 -2.13 4.04
C LEU A 45 8.04 -2.90 2.90
N PRO A 46 7.25 -3.58 2.05
CA PRO A 46 7.77 -4.25 0.85
C PRO A 46 8.00 -3.28 -0.32
N VAL A 47 7.87 -1.96 -0.08
CA VAL A 47 7.97 -0.90 -1.09
C VAL A 47 8.63 0.34 -0.54
N GLU A 48 9.23 1.10 -1.44
CA GLU A 48 9.91 2.36 -1.18
C GLU A 48 9.37 3.49 -2.08
N ALA A 49 9.83 4.73 -1.83
CA ALA A 49 9.53 5.83 -2.72
C ALA A 49 10.25 5.61 -4.06
N GLY A 50 9.51 5.73 -5.16
CA GLY A 50 9.94 5.40 -6.51
C GLY A 50 9.30 4.12 -7.06
N ASP A 51 8.79 3.25 -6.20
CA ASP A 51 8.18 1.99 -6.63
C ASP A 51 6.79 2.18 -7.24
N ASP A 52 6.42 1.25 -8.11
CA ASP A 52 5.09 1.19 -8.70
C ASP A 52 4.04 0.77 -7.66
N TYR A 53 3.01 1.60 -7.51
CA TYR A 53 1.87 1.28 -6.66
C TYR A 53 0.73 0.66 -7.47
N ASN A 54 0.26 -0.51 -7.03
CA ASN A 54 -0.95 -1.14 -7.57
C ASN A 54 -1.80 -1.74 -6.43
N LYS A 55 -2.99 -2.26 -6.76
CA LYS A 55 -3.90 -2.87 -5.77
C LYS A 55 -3.31 -4.10 -5.06
N LYS A 56 -2.32 -4.78 -5.63
CA LYS A 56 -1.63 -5.90 -4.96
C LYS A 56 -0.63 -5.37 -3.92
N THR A 57 0.01 -4.24 -4.21
CA THR A 57 0.95 -3.56 -3.32
C THR A 57 0.31 -3.24 -1.96
N SER A 58 -0.92 -2.71 -1.95
CA SER A 58 -1.63 -2.41 -0.70
C SER A 58 -1.86 -3.65 0.17
N ALA A 59 -2.30 -4.75 -0.44
CA ALA A 59 -2.49 -6.01 0.28
C ALA A 59 -1.16 -6.58 0.82
N GLN A 60 -0.05 -6.40 0.09
CA GLN A 60 1.28 -6.80 0.54
C GLN A 60 1.74 -5.97 1.75
N ILE A 61 1.54 -4.65 1.72
CA ILE A 61 1.84 -3.74 2.84
C ILE A 61 1.05 -4.16 4.09
N ILE A 62 -0.27 -4.30 3.97
CA ILE A 62 -1.14 -4.69 5.09
C ILE A 62 -0.66 -6.01 5.68
N ARG A 63 -0.38 -7.01 4.83
CA ARG A 63 0.09 -8.31 5.29
C ARG A 63 1.46 -8.26 5.97
N ALA A 64 2.40 -7.46 5.45
CA ALA A 64 3.73 -7.32 6.03
C ALA A 64 3.66 -6.68 7.42
N LEU A 65 2.89 -5.60 7.56
CA LEU A 65 2.71 -4.91 8.83
C LEU A 65 1.90 -5.74 9.83
N TYR A 66 0.86 -6.46 9.40
CA TYR A 66 0.06 -7.32 10.29
C TYR A 66 0.89 -8.44 10.92
N LYS A 67 1.84 -9.02 10.17
CA LYS A 67 2.75 -10.07 10.67
C LYS A 67 3.64 -9.61 11.83
N THR A 68 3.88 -8.32 11.98
CA THR A 68 4.68 -7.79 13.10
C THR A 68 3.93 -7.85 14.43
N HIS A 69 2.60 -7.99 14.40
CA HIS A 69 1.71 -7.89 15.57
C HIS A 69 1.82 -6.55 16.31
N PHE A 70 2.36 -5.52 15.67
CA PHE A 70 2.47 -4.18 16.24
C PHE A 70 1.20 -3.36 16.15
N PHE A 71 0.35 -3.65 15.16
CA PHE A 71 -0.82 -2.84 14.85
C PHE A 71 -2.08 -3.71 14.89
N LYS A 72 -3.15 -3.19 15.48
CA LYS A 72 -4.47 -3.82 15.45
C LYS A 72 -5.28 -3.43 14.22
N ASP A 73 -5.02 -2.24 13.67
CA ASP A 73 -5.70 -1.74 12.48
C ASP A 73 -4.72 -1.04 11.54
N ILE A 74 -4.89 -1.27 10.23
CA ILE A 74 -3.99 -0.84 9.16
C ILE A 74 -4.84 -0.43 7.95
N GLU A 75 -4.83 0.86 7.62
CA GLU A 75 -5.49 1.41 6.44
C GLU A 75 -4.43 1.93 5.47
N VAL A 76 -4.47 1.44 4.23
CA VAL A 76 -3.54 1.85 3.15
C VAL A 76 -4.34 2.50 2.03
N SER A 77 -3.98 3.74 1.71
CA SER A 77 -4.58 4.51 0.63
C SER A 77 -3.50 5.24 -0.18
N GLN A 78 -3.77 5.51 -1.45
CA GLN A 78 -2.88 6.32 -2.27
C GLN A 78 -3.71 7.46 -2.89
N ALA A 79 -3.21 8.68 -2.75
CA ALA A 79 -3.76 9.87 -3.39
C ALA A 79 -2.60 10.75 -3.88
N ASP A 80 -2.68 11.26 -5.11
CA ASP A 80 -1.67 12.17 -5.67
C ASP A 80 -0.22 11.66 -5.57
N GLN A 81 0.00 10.36 -5.81
CA GLN A 81 1.29 9.66 -5.65
C GLN A 81 1.84 9.61 -4.22
N VAL A 82 1.07 10.03 -3.22
CA VAL A 82 1.39 9.89 -1.80
C VAL A 82 0.74 8.63 -1.26
N LEU A 83 1.56 7.70 -0.76
CA LEU A 83 1.10 6.52 -0.06
C LEU A 83 0.81 6.89 1.40
N LYS A 84 -0.46 6.90 1.78
CA LYS A 84 -0.92 7.17 3.14
C LYS A 84 -1.20 5.86 3.87
N ILE A 85 -0.48 5.65 4.96
CA ILE A 85 -0.61 4.48 5.83
C ILE A 85 -1.07 4.98 7.20
N LYS A 86 -2.33 4.72 7.54
CA LYS A 86 -2.84 4.98 8.90
C LYS A 86 -2.76 3.69 9.70
N LEU A 87 -2.24 3.82 10.91
CA LEU A 87 -1.97 2.70 11.80
C LEU A 87 -2.62 2.94 13.15
N GLN A 88 -3.07 1.85 13.78
CA GLN A 88 -3.44 1.85 15.18
C GLN A 88 -2.60 0.80 15.91
N GLU A 89 -1.72 1.24 16.81
CA GLU A 89 -0.85 0.35 17.57
C GLU A 89 -1.63 -0.59 18.51
N ASN A 90 -1.08 -1.78 18.71
CA ASN A 90 -1.53 -2.69 19.75
C ASN A 90 -1.17 -2.13 21.13
N PRO A 91 -2.02 -2.34 22.14
CA PRO A 91 -1.71 -1.94 23.50
C PRO A 91 -0.48 -2.69 24.01
N HIS A 92 0.43 -1.97 24.65
CA HIS A 92 1.63 -2.53 25.29
C HIS A 92 1.60 -2.26 26.78
N ILE A 93 2.08 -3.22 27.56
CA ILE A 93 2.17 -3.10 29.02
C ILE A 93 3.40 -2.24 29.34
N LYS A 94 3.18 -1.07 29.95
CA LYS A 94 4.28 -0.17 30.36
C LYS A 94 4.83 -0.50 31.75
N TYR A 95 3.97 -0.98 32.65
CA TYR A 95 4.33 -1.31 34.02
C TYR A 95 3.51 -2.51 34.49
N VAL A 96 4.14 -3.35 35.30
CA VAL A 96 3.51 -4.44 36.05
C VAL A 96 3.90 -4.26 37.50
N GLU A 97 2.89 -4.12 38.37
CA GLU A 97 3.09 -4.11 39.81
C GLU A 97 2.82 -5.52 40.35
N LEU A 98 3.79 -6.09 41.06
CA LEU A 98 3.62 -7.37 41.73
C LEU A 98 3.32 -7.12 43.20
N LEU A 99 2.08 -7.39 43.61
CA LEU A 99 1.67 -7.33 45.01
C LEU A 99 1.85 -8.72 45.63
N ASN A 100 2.56 -8.79 46.77
CA ASN A 100 2.73 -9.99 47.61
C ASN A 100 3.54 -11.15 46.97
N TYR A 101 4.69 -10.85 46.37
CA TYR A 101 5.66 -11.90 46.04
C TYR A 101 6.35 -12.37 47.33
N SER A 102 6.11 -13.63 47.73
CA SER A 102 6.67 -14.26 48.94
C SER A 102 7.97 -14.99 48.65
#